data_AF-A0A3M6V142-F1
#
_entry.id   AF-A0A3M6V142-F1
#
_cell.length_a   1.000
_cell.length_b   1.000
_cell.length_c   1.000
_cell.angle_alpha   90.00
_cell.angle_beta   90.00
_cell.angle_gamma   90.00
#
_symmetry.space_group_name_H-M   'P 1'
#
loop_
_entity.id
_entity.type
_entity.pdbx_description
1 polymer ?
#
loop_
_entity_poly.entity_id
_entity_poly.type
_entity_poly.pdbx_seq_one_letter_code
_entity_poly.pdbx_strand_id
1 'polypeptide(L)'
;MADAKSCGRSVTKKTSMWLLSCLIFWLNISPTWPFYLPGIAPIDYEKGEKLEVKAVKMTSIKTQLPFEYYSIPICKPDNLQYKPENLGEVLRGDRIVNTLYEIRMAQNKGCTLLCKQTTVNAEQSTKLSKLISDEYHVHMVIDNLPVATKFVLETGQVQYDHGFKLGFTREKETYLNNHLMMVLKYHTYDNATFRVVGFEVHTKSVATDAIAVEANSNKCSFLSDKPSNLQITPNQDNAVVLTYSVAWVASEIVWASRWDTYLAMSDVQIHWFAIVNSVVIVLFLSGIVSMIMIRTLRRDIARYNKEEEMTAALYPGVVSAVCFILNFFIWGQHSSGAVPFTTMLALLCLWLGISVPLVFIGYYFGYRKHPYEHPVRTNQIPRQVPDQAWYMSPLPSNLMAGILPFGAVFIELFFILSDYHWWWRSFFMSGSCSIYVFFYAVFYFVTKLDIQDFVPGLLYFGYTFIMVLSFWLLTGTVGFYATYLFIRHIYAAVKID
;
A
#
# COMPACT_ATOMS: atom_id res chain seq x y z
N MET A 1 49.53 -36.89 4.04
CA MET A 1 48.42 -37.77 4.49
C MET A 1 47.65 -37.22 5.72
N ALA A 2 48.10 -36.13 6.36
CA ALA A 2 47.41 -35.51 7.51
C ALA A 2 46.28 -34.52 7.14
N ASP A 3 46.34 -33.88 5.96
CA ASP A 3 45.37 -32.83 5.59
C ASP A 3 44.00 -33.33 5.11
N ALA A 4 43.93 -34.55 4.55
CA ALA A 4 42.67 -35.12 4.06
C ALA A 4 41.68 -35.46 5.21
N LYS A 5 42.20 -35.81 6.40
CA LYS A 5 41.37 -36.12 7.59
C LYS A 5 40.79 -34.87 8.26
N SER A 6 41.44 -33.71 8.12
CA SER A 6 40.97 -32.43 8.65
C SER A 6 39.83 -31.85 7.80
N CYS A 7 39.95 -31.93 6.47
CA CYS A 7 38.93 -31.46 5.54
C CYS A 7 37.62 -32.28 5.66
N GLY A 8 37.72 -33.62 5.76
CA GLY A 8 36.56 -34.49 5.95
C GLY A 8 35.75 -34.22 7.22
N ARG A 9 36.41 -33.90 8.36
CA ARG A 9 35.72 -33.59 9.63
C ARG A 9 34.99 -32.25 9.64
N SER A 10 35.46 -31.27 8.86
CA SER A 10 34.82 -29.95 8.75
C SER A 10 33.57 -30.00 7.87
N VAL A 11 33.62 -30.76 6.78
CA VAL A 11 32.48 -30.98 5.88
C VAL A 11 31.37 -31.76 6.57
N THR A 12 31.67 -32.84 7.30
CA THR A 12 30.65 -33.63 8.02
C THR A 12 29.97 -32.87 9.16
N LYS A 13 30.65 -31.94 9.84
CA LYS A 13 30.03 -31.08 10.86
C LYS A 13 29.10 -30.04 10.24
N LYS A 14 29.49 -29.43 9.12
CA LYS A 14 28.64 -28.45 8.41
C LYS A 14 27.40 -29.09 7.79
N THR A 15 27.52 -30.29 7.21
CA THR A 15 26.37 -31.02 6.65
C THR A 15 25.43 -31.51 7.74
N SER A 16 25.95 -31.99 8.88
CA SER A 16 25.11 -32.37 10.03
C SER A 16 24.36 -31.18 10.63
N MET A 17 24.96 -30.00 10.67
CA MET A 17 24.31 -28.78 11.17
C MET A 17 23.25 -28.26 10.19
N TRP A 18 23.48 -28.37 8.88
CA TRP A 18 22.49 -28.08 7.85
C TRP A 18 21.29 -29.05 7.91
N LEU A 19 21.56 -30.34 8.06
CA LEU A 19 20.51 -31.36 8.19
C LEU A 19 19.69 -31.16 9.47
N LEU A 20 20.32 -30.82 10.60
CA LEU A 20 19.60 -30.48 11.83
C LEU A 20 18.71 -29.23 11.65
N SER A 21 19.22 -28.21 10.95
CA SER A 21 18.46 -26.99 10.67
C SER A 21 17.25 -27.27 9.75
N CYS A 22 17.42 -28.12 8.73
CA CYS A 22 16.32 -28.58 7.88
C CYS A 22 15.29 -29.44 8.65
N LEU A 23 15.74 -30.28 9.60
CA LEU A 23 14.86 -31.11 10.42
C LEU A 23 14.04 -30.27 11.41
N ILE A 24 14.66 -29.25 12.02
CA ILE A 24 13.98 -28.30 12.90
C ILE A 24 12.97 -27.45 12.10
N PHE A 25 13.29 -27.10 10.85
CA PHE A 25 12.36 -26.41 9.94
C PHE A 25 11.15 -27.29 9.59
N TRP A 26 11.35 -28.60 9.38
CA TRP A 26 10.28 -29.57 9.12
C TRP A 26 9.40 -29.85 10.36
N LEU A 27 9.99 -29.90 11.56
CA LEU A 27 9.27 -30.15 12.82
C LEU A 27 8.40 -28.97 13.28
N ASN A 28 8.56 -27.77 12.70
CA ASN A 28 7.75 -26.58 13.02
C ASN A 28 6.53 -26.39 12.09
N ILE A 29 6.27 -27.32 11.16
CA ILE A 29 5.08 -27.27 10.30
C ILE A 29 3.89 -27.77 11.12
N SER A 30 3.29 -26.86 11.88
CA SER A 30 2.04 -27.09 12.63
C SER A 30 0.86 -27.28 11.67
N PRO A 31 -0.18 -28.06 12.05
CA PRO A 31 -1.39 -28.19 11.26
C PRO A 31 -2.13 -26.84 11.28
N THR A 32 -2.07 -26.11 10.18
CA THR A 32 -2.87 -24.89 10.01
C THR A 32 -4.33 -25.27 9.93
N TRP A 33 -5.12 -24.79 10.89
CA TRP A 33 -6.57 -24.83 10.80
C TRP A 33 -7.01 -24.02 9.57
N PRO A 34 -8.04 -24.46 8.83
CA PRO A 34 -8.61 -23.68 7.74
C PRO A 34 -9.13 -22.36 8.30
N PHE A 35 -8.53 -21.27 7.85
CA PHE A 35 -8.80 -19.90 8.30
C PHE A 35 -9.63 -19.18 7.25
N TYR A 36 -10.77 -18.62 7.65
CA TYR A 36 -11.69 -17.87 6.78
C TYR A 36 -11.18 -16.44 6.62
N LEU A 37 -10.81 -16.07 5.39
CA LEU A 37 -10.44 -14.69 5.07
C LEU A 37 -11.69 -13.88 4.68
N PRO A 38 -11.99 -12.77 5.40
CA PRO A 38 -13.04 -11.84 4.99
C PRO A 38 -12.79 -11.31 3.57
N GLY A 39 -13.83 -11.30 2.74
CA GLY A 39 -13.78 -10.78 1.37
C GLY A 39 -13.35 -11.77 0.27
N ILE A 40 -12.89 -12.98 0.62
CA ILE A 40 -12.54 -14.04 -0.36
C ILE A 40 -13.72 -14.99 -0.61
N ALA A 41 -14.57 -15.21 0.39
CA ALA A 41 -15.76 -16.01 0.25
C ALA A 41 -17.02 -15.12 0.14
N PRO A 42 -18.01 -15.54 -0.65
CA PRO A 42 -19.26 -14.80 -0.77
C PRO A 42 -20.03 -14.84 0.55
N ILE A 43 -20.57 -13.69 0.96
CA ILE A 43 -21.58 -13.61 2.02
C ILE A 43 -22.95 -13.72 1.36
N ASP A 44 -23.70 -14.74 1.76
CA ASP A 44 -25.07 -14.97 1.32
C ASP A 44 -26.02 -14.28 2.30
N TYR A 45 -26.77 -13.29 1.82
CA TYR A 45 -27.74 -12.56 2.62
C TYR A 45 -29.15 -13.10 2.42
N GLU A 46 -29.94 -13.13 3.50
CA GLU A 46 -31.37 -13.38 3.44
C GLU A 46 -32.15 -12.08 3.16
N LYS A 47 -33.37 -12.21 2.63
CA LYS A 47 -34.22 -11.04 2.37
C LYS A 47 -34.55 -10.30 3.67
N GLY A 48 -34.20 -9.02 3.74
CA GLY A 48 -34.45 -8.17 4.90
C GLY A 48 -33.35 -8.20 5.97
N GLU A 49 -32.28 -8.98 5.77
CA GLU A 49 -31.09 -8.94 6.62
C GLU A 49 -30.43 -7.56 6.56
N LYS A 50 -29.81 -7.12 7.66
CA LYS A 50 -29.20 -5.79 7.78
C LYS A 50 -27.80 -5.79 7.15
N LEU A 51 -27.55 -4.83 6.26
CA LEU A 51 -26.23 -4.57 5.70
C LEU A 51 -25.54 -3.43 6.44
N GLU A 52 -24.30 -3.67 6.89
CA GLU A 52 -23.47 -2.65 7.52
C GLU A 52 -22.83 -1.74 6.47
N VAL A 53 -23.17 -0.45 6.50
CA VAL A 53 -22.50 0.57 5.69
C VAL A 53 -21.39 1.20 6.53
N LYS A 54 -20.17 1.15 6.01
CA LYS A 54 -18.98 1.66 6.70
C LYS A 54 -18.40 2.83 5.90
N ALA A 55 -17.95 3.87 6.60
CA ALA A 55 -17.28 5.01 5.99
C ALA A 55 -15.77 4.90 6.19
N VAL A 56 -15.01 5.28 5.16
CA VAL A 56 -13.55 5.12 5.16
C VAL A 56 -12.87 6.48 5.35
N LYS A 57 -12.84 7.29 4.30
CA LYS A 57 -12.17 8.60 4.27
C LYS A 57 -12.73 9.48 3.16
N MET A 58 -12.28 10.72 3.13
CA MET A 58 -12.53 11.67 2.05
C MET A 58 -11.20 11.98 1.36
N THR A 59 -11.17 11.91 0.03
CA THR A 59 -9.98 12.25 -0.77
C THR A 59 -10.34 13.25 -1.85
N SER A 60 -9.37 14.02 -2.33
CA SER A 60 -9.56 14.96 -3.43
C SER A 60 -8.55 14.66 -4.54
N ILE A 61 -8.91 15.02 -5.77
CA ILE A 61 -7.99 15.02 -6.92
C ILE A 61 -7.10 16.27 -6.95
N LYS A 62 -7.51 17.36 -6.26
CA LYS A 62 -6.77 18.63 -6.20
C LYS A 62 -5.75 18.64 -5.06
N THR A 63 -6.04 17.99 -3.94
CA THR A 63 -5.21 17.99 -2.74
C THR A 63 -4.77 16.57 -2.37
N GLN A 64 -3.52 16.42 -1.92
CA GLN A 64 -2.94 15.12 -1.53
C GLN A 64 -3.27 14.69 -0.09
N LEU A 65 -4.07 15.48 0.65
CA LEU A 65 -4.39 15.22 2.05
C LEU A 65 -5.77 14.55 2.20
N PRO A 66 -5.86 13.33 2.76
CA PRO A 66 -7.13 12.67 3.03
C PRO A 66 -7.71 13.10 4.39
N PHE A 67 -9.02 13.30 4.47
CA PHE A 67 -9.71 13.61 5.73
C PHE A 67 -10.58 12.45 6.21
N GLU A 68 -10.78 12.33 7.53
CA GLU A 68 -11.71 11.34 8.09
C GLU A 68 -13.15 11.72 7.71
N TYR A 69 -14.03 10.73 7.54
CA TYR A 69 -15.44 10.97 7.19
C TYR A 69 -16.13 11.91 8.19
N TYR A 70 -15.94 11.70 9.50
CA TYR A 70 -16.52 12.52 10.57
C TYR A 70 -15.69 13.77 10.93
N SER A 71 -14.73 14.16 10.09
CA SER A 71 -13.95 15.41 10.29
C SER A 71 -14.79 16.68 10.20
N ILE A 72 -15.99 16.58 9.61
CA ILE A 72 -17.09 17.52 9.75
C ILE A 72 -18.19 16.75 10.50
N PRO A 73 -18.55 17.14 11.73
CA PRO A 73 -19.44 16.37 12.59
C PRO A 73 -20.92 16.52 12.19
N ILE A 74 -21.22 16.29 10.91
CA ILE A 74 -22.59 16.17 10.42
C ILE A 74 -23.00 14.72 10.69
N CYS A 75 -24.05 14.49 11.48
CA CYS A 75 -24.59 13.13 11.68
C CYS A 75 -23.62 12.12 12.31
N LYS A 76 -22.89 12.50 13.36
CA LYS A 76 -21.99 11.56 14.06
C LYS A 76 -22.80 10.60 14.96
N PRO A 77 -22.59 9.27 14.90
CA PRO A 77 -23.21 8.33 15.82
C PRO A 77 -22.64 8.48 17.24
N ASP A 78 -23.45 8.16 18.26
CA ASP A 78 -23.03 8.22 19.67
C ASP A 78 -21.87 7.25 19.98
N ASN A 79 -21.92 6.04 19.40
CA ASN A 79 -20.89 5.02 19.54
C ASN A 79 -20.14 4.82 18.22
N LEU A 80 -18.90 5.32 18.17
CA LEU A 80 -18.00 5.15 17.03
C LEU A 80 -17.20 3.84 17.20
N GLN A 81 -17.41 2.88 16.32
CA GLN A 81 -16.69 1.61 16.28
C GLN A 81 -15.75 1.60 15.08
N TYR A 82 -14.46 1.34 15.33
CA TYR A 82 -13.47 1.14 14.29
C TYR A 82 -13.39 -0.35 13.95
N LYS A 83 -13.70 -0.71 12.71
CA LYS A 83 -13.64 -2.09 12.21
C LYS A 83 -12.92 -2.10 10.85
N PRO A 84 -11.63 -2.49 10.78
CA PRO A 84 -10.97 -2.70 9.50
C PRO A 84 -11.48 -3.99 8.83
N GLU A 85 -11.65 -4.00 7.50
CA GLU A 85 -12.11 -5.21 6.78
C GLU A 85 -10.93 -6.05 6.27
N ASN A 86 -9.86 -5.40 5.83
CA ASN A 86 -8.69 -6.08 5.27
C ASN A 86 -7.35 -5.49 5.71
N LEU A 87 -6.27 -6.28 5.53
CA LEU A 87 -4.91 -5.87 5.86
C LEU A 87 -4.44 -4.67 5.03
N GLY A 88 -4.90 -4.54 3.78
CA GLY A 88 -4.54 -3.43 2.91
C GLY A 88 -5.00 -2.08 3.46
N GLU A 89 -6.19 -2.01 4.03
CA GLU A 89 -6.76 -0.84 4.70
C GLU A 89 -5.98 -0.49 5.97
N VAL A 90 -5.60 -1.50 6.76
CA VAL A 90 -4.75 -1.31 7.94
C VAL A 90 -3.39 -0.73 7.54
N LEU A 91 -2.76 -1.26 6.49
CA LEU A 91 -1.46 -0.77 5.99
C LEU A 91 -1.54 0.62 5.35
N ARG A 92 -2.67 0.96 4.73
CA ARG A 92 -2.96 2.31 4.22
C ARG A 92 -3.26 3.31 5.33
N GLY A 93 -3.46 2.84 6.56
CA GLY A 93 -3.86 3.67 7.70
C GLY A 93 -5.31 4.14 7.64
N ASP A 94 -6.16 3.42 6.90
CA ASP A 94 -7.56 3.78 6.73
C ASP A 94 -8.35 3.48 8.01
N ARG A 95 -9.03 4.49 8.53
CA ARG A 95 -9.83 4.41 9.77
C ARG A 95 -11.29 4.19 9.43
N ILE A 96 -11.66 2.94 9.17
CA ILE A 96 -13.02 2.57 8.82
C ILE A 96 -13.93 2.65 10.05
N VAL A 97 -15.03 3.37 9.91
CA VAL A 97 -15.99 3.65 10.98
C VAL A 97 -17.41 3.25 10.58
N ASN A 98 -18.23 2.89 11.57
CA ASN A 98 -19.66 2.63 11.38
C ASN A 98 -20.42 3.90 10.99
N THR A 99 -21.47 3.74 10.18
CA THR A 99 -22.38 4.82 9.80
C THR A 99 -23.80 4.61 10.35
N LEU A 100 -24.65 5.65 10.26
CA LEU A 100 -26.06 5.61 10.67
C LEU A 100 -27.00 5.07 9.58
N TYR A 101 -26.49 4.72 8.39
CA TYR A 101 -27.33 4.19 7.32
C TYR A 101 -27.83 2.79 7.67
N GLU A 102 -29.16 2.61 7.66
CA GLU A 102 -29.78 1.31 7.88
C GLU A 102 -30.28 0.74 6.55
N ILE A 103 -29.47 -0.09 5.91
CA ILE A 103 -29.82 -0.76 4.66
C ILE A 103 -30.23 -2.21 4.98
N ARG A 104 -31.32 -2.67 4.35
CA ARG A 104 -31.77 -4.07 4.45
C ARG A 104 -31.81 -4.72 3.08
N MET A 105 -31.45 -5.99 3.01
CA MET A 105 -31.31 -6.73 1.76
C MET A 105 -32.63 -6.79 0.99
N ALA A 106 -32.60 -6.48 -0.30
CA ALA A 106 -33.75 -6.52 -1.21
C ALA A 106 -35.01 -5.78 -0.72
N GLN A 107 -34.82 -4.73 0.10
CA GLN A 107 -35.89 -3.84 0.57
C GLN A 107 -35.61 -2.41 0.11
N ASN A 108 -36.43 -1.93 -0.83
CA ASN A 108 -36.35 -0.55 -1.29
C ASN A 108 -36.81 0.39 -0.17
N LYS A 109 -36.00 1.40 0.13
CA LYS A 109 -36.37 2.51 1.02
C LYS A 109 -36.48 3.77 0.18
N GLY A 110 -37.64 4.42 0.26
CA GLY A 110 -37.81 5.76 -0.30
C GLY A 110 -36.96 6.79 0.45
N CYS A 111 -37.26 8.08 0.26
CA CYS A 111 -36.60 9.13 1.01
C CYS A 111 -36.78 8.88 2.53
N THR A 112 -35.65 8.72 3.22
CA THR A 112 -35.57 8.55 4.66
C THR A 112 -34.60 9.57 5.26
N LEU A 113 -34.95 10.07 6.44
CA LEU A 113 -34.15 11.01 7.20
C LEU A 113 -32.98 10.25 7.85
N LEU A 114 -31.75 10.70 7.61
CA LEU A 114 -30.57 10.17 8.29
C LEU A 114 -30.41 10.81 9.67
N CYS A 115 -30.43 12.15 9.71
CA CYS A 115 -30.48 12.89 10.96
C CYS A 115 -31.32 14.14 10.82
N LYS A 116 -31.84 14.58 11.97
CA LYS A 116 -32.56 15.84 12.11
C LYS A 116 -31.65 17.02 11.81
N GLN A 117 -32.28 18.13 11.44
CA GLN A 117 -31.65 19.40 11.08
C GLN A 117 -30.53 19.76 12.07
N THR A 118 -29.30 19.76 11.57
CA THR A 118 -28.10 20.12 12.33
C THR A 118 -27.61 21.47 11.84
N THR A 119 -27.37 22.40 12.76
CA THR A 119 -26.78 23.70 12.43
C THR A 119 -25.27 23.55 12.32
N VAL A 120 -24.73 23.81 11.13
CA VAL A 120 -23.29 23.86 10.87
C VAL A 120 -22.81 25.26 11.21
N ASN A 121 -21.92 25.37 12.19
CA ASN A 121 -21.38 26.65 12.67
C ASN A 121 -20.60 27.40 11.58
N ALA A 122 -20.48 28.72 11.69
CA ALA A 122 -19.66 29.57 10.80
C ALA A 122 -18.25 29.03 10.49
N GLU A 123 -17.50 28.52 11.48
CA GLU A 123 -16.17 27.93 11.25
C GLU A 123 -16.27 26.62 10.45
N GLN A 124 -17.25 25.79 10.75
CA GLN A 124 -17.47 24.52 10.05
C GLN A 124 -17.97 24.76 8.63
N SER A 125 -18.77 25.79 8.38
CA SER A 125 -19.27 26.15 7.05
C SER A 125 -18.15 26.65 6.14
N THR A 126 -17.17 27.40 6.67
CA THR A 126 -15.96 27.74 5.89
C THR A 126 -15.13 26.51 5.54
N LYS A 127 -14.90 25.61 6.51
CA LYS A 127 -14.17 24.35 6.27
C LYS A 127 -14.90 23.50 5.22
N LEU A 128 -16.22 23.36 5.34
CA LEU A 128 -17.05 22.62 4.41
C LEU A 128 -17.05 23.23 3.00
N SER A 129 -17.20 24.54 2.89
CA SER A 129 -17.14 25.26 1.60
C SER A 129 -15.78 25.07 0.91
N LYS A 130 -14.68 25.10 1.69
CA LYS A 130 -13.34 24.80 1.19
C LYS A 130 -13.22 23.36 0.66
N LEU A 131 -13.71 22.37 1.42
CA LEU A 131 -13.71 20.96 0.99
C LEU A 131 -14.56 20.72 -0.26
N ILE A 132 -15.67 21.45 -0.42
CA ILE A 132 -16.48 21.37 -1.65
C ILE A 132 -15.72 21.98 -2.84
N SER A 133 -15.09 23.15 -2.66
CA SER A 133 -14.27 23.81 -3.69
C SER A 133 -13.07 22.96 -4.13
N ASP A 134 -12.48 22.24 -3.18
CA ASP A 134 -11.36 21.32 -3.41
C ASP A 134 -11.82 19.97 -4.01
N GLU A 135 -13.11 19.76 -4.31
CA GLU A 135 -13.66 18.55 -4.93
C GLU A 135 -13.37 17.26 -4.15
N TYR A 136 -13.61 17.29 -2.84
CA TYR A 136 -13.51 16.08 -2.03
C TYR A 136 -14.60 15.05 -2.37
N HIS A 137 -14.17 13.81 -2.51
CA HIS A 137 -14.96 12.61 -2.73
C HIS A 137 -14.99 11.80 -1.44
N VAL A 138 -16.18 11.35 -1.05
CA VAL A 138 -16.42 10.55 0.13
C VAL A 138 -16.38 9.08 -0.25
N HIS A 139 -15.54 8.30 0.44
CA HIS A 139 -15.43 6.85 0.27
C HIS A 139 -16.16 6.10 1.37
N MET A 140 -17.05 5.19 0.95
CA MET A 140 -17.78 4.25 1.80
C MET A 140 -17.63 2.84 1.23
N VAL A 141 -17.88 1.84 2.06
CA VAL A 141 -17.78 0.42 1.70
C VAL A 141 -18.98 -0.36 2.24
N ILE A 142 -19.47 -1.30 1.43
CA ILE A 142 -20.54 -2.26 1.78
C ILE A 142 -20.12 -3.63 1.25
N ASP A 143 -20.08 -4.66 2.10
CA ASP A 143 -19.66 -6.02 1.72
C ASP A 143 -18.33 -6.02 0.91
N ASN A 144 -17.36 -5.26 1.41
CA ASN A 144 -16.06 -4.99 0.77
C ASN A 144 -16.10 -4.25 -0.58
N LEU A 145 -17.27 -3.91 -1.12
CA LEU A 145 -17.37 -3.12 -2.35
C LEU A 145 -17.28 -1.62 -2.04
N PRO A 146 -16.38 -0.88 -2.71
CA PRO A 146 -16.32 0.56 -2.58
C PRO A 146 -17.54 1.20 -3.23
N VAL A 147 -17.96 2.34 -2.69
CA VAL A 147 -18.97 3.17 -3.34
C VAL A 147 -18.41 3.72 -4.65
N ALA A 148 -19.21 3.68 -5.72
CA ALA A 148 -18.88 4.36 -6.97
C ALA A 148 -19.99 5.29 -7.44
N THR A 149 -19.60 6.37 -8.09
CA THR A 149 -20.51 7.24 -8.83
C THR A 149 -20.40 6.92 -10.32
N LYS A 150 -21.55 6.64 -10.94
CA LYS A 150 -21.64 6.38 -12.37
C LYS A 150 -21.78 7.70 -13.13
N PHE A 151 -20.88 7.96 -14.07
CA PHE A 151 -20.96 9.08 -15.00
C PHE A 151 -21.08 8.57 -16.44
N VAL A 152 -21.94 9.22 -17.23
CA VAL A 152 -22.05 8.95 -18.66
C VAL A 152 -21.32 10.08 -19.37
N LEU A 153 -20.24 9.75 -20.06
CA LEU A 153 -19.50 10.68 -20.90
C LEU A 153 -20.36 11.10 -22.09
N GLU A 154 -20.07 12.25 -22.69
CA GLU A 154 -20.75 12.71 -23.92
C GLU A 154 -20.57 11.71 -25.08
N THR A 155 -19.52 10.89 -25.03
CA THR A 155 -19.25 9.78 -25.96
C THR A 155 -20.18 8.57 -25.79
N GLY A 156 -21.07 8.58 -24.79
CA GLY A 156 -21.95 7.46 -24.44
C GLY A 156 -21.27 6.36 -23.61
N GLN A 157 -19.96 6.48 -23.33
CA GLN A 157 -19.26 5.54 -22.46
C GLN A 157 -19.59 5.80 -20.99
N VAL A 158 -19.80 4.71 -20.25
CA VAL A 158 -20.05 4.75 -18.81
C VAL A 158 -18.70 4.66 -18.10
N GLN A 159 -18.42 5.64 -17.25
CA GLN A 159 -17.26 5.65 -16.36
C GLN A 159 -17.72 5.57 -14.90
N TYR A 160 -16.94 4.87 -14.09
CA TYR A 160 -17.16 4.74 -12.66
C TYR A 160 -16.04 5.45 -11.91
N ASP A 161 -16.41 6.41 -11.06
CA ASP A 161 -15.48 7.07 -10.16
C ASP A 161 -15.64 6.53 -8.74
N HIS A 162 -14.52 6.27 -8.05
CA HIS A 162 -14.54 5.86 -6.65
C HIS A 162 -14.98 7.02 -5.75
N GLY A 163 -15.92 6.73 -4.85
CA GLY A 163 -16.48 7.75 -3.98
C GLY A 163 -17.63 8.52 -4.63
N PHE A 164 -18.22 9.42 -3.86
CA PHE A 164 -19.18 10.41 -4.37
C PHE A 164 -18.76 11.81 -3.96
N LYS A 165 -19.05 12.81 -4.81
CA LYS A 165 -18.69 14.21 -4.55
C LYS A 165 -19.47 14.76 -3.35
N LEU A 166 -18.76 15.34 -2.38
CA LEU A 166 -19.38 15.98 -1.21
C LEU A 166 -20.32 17.13 -1.63
N GLY A 167 -19.96 17.85 -2.68
CA GLY A 167 -20.75 18.96 -3.22
C GLY A 167 -20.26 19.38 -4.58
N PHE A 168 -20.79 20.49 -5.08
CA PHE A 168 -20.34 21.10 -6.32
C PHE A 168 -20.39 22.63 -6.20
N THR A 169 -19.56 23.30 -7.00
CA THR A 169 -19.53 24.76 -7.07
C THR A 169 -20.12 25.21 -8.39
N ARG A 170 -21.09 26.12 -8.38
CA ARG A 170 -21.67 26.74 -9.58
C ARG A 170 -21.73 28.24 -9.38
N GLU A 171 -21.26 29.01 -10.38
CA GLU A 171 -21.34 30.48 -10.38
C GLU A 171 -20.75 31.15 -9.11
N LYS A 172 -19.66 30.56 -8.56
CA LYS A 172 -18.98 30.94 -7.30
C LYS A 172 -19.73 30.61 -6.01
N GLU A 173 -20.89 29.98 -6.09
CA GLU A 173 -21.62 29.48 -4.93
C GLU A 173 -21.34 28.00 -4.71
N THR A 174 -21.19 27.60 -3.44
CA THR A 174 -20.95 26.21 -3.04
C THR A 174 -22.24 25.53 -2.62
N TYR A 175 -22.54 24.38 -3.22
CA TYR A 175 -23.72 23.57 -2.92
C TYR A 175 -23.32 22.22 -2.33
N LEU A 176 -24.02 21.82 -1.27
CA LEU A 176 -23.80 20.54 -0.58
C LEU A 176 -24.71 19.45 -1.14
N ASN A 177 -24.17 18.26 -1.38
CA ASN A 177 -24.97 17.08 -1.69
C ASN A 177 -25.47 16.43 -0.41
N ASN A 178 -26.72 16.68 -0.05
CA ASN A 178 -27.32 16.23 1.20
C ASN A 178 -28.27 15.03 1.03
N HIS A 179 -28.71 14.73 -0.19
CA HIS A 179 -29.51 13.56 -0.50
C HIS A 179 -28.68 12.51 -1.24
N LEU A 180 -28.52 11.33 -0.65
CA LEU A 180 -27.82 10.20 -1.26
C LEU A 180 -28.81 9.14 -1.73
N MET A 181 -28.90 8.92 -3.04
CA MET A 181 -29.64 7.81 -3.62
C MET A 181 -28.67 6.65 -3.85
N MET A 182 -28.74 5.65 -2.98
CA MET A 182 -27.92 4.45 -3.02
C MET A 182 -28.62 3.40 -3.89
N VAL A 183 -27.94 2.95 -4.94
CA VAL A 183 -28.40 1.90 -5.84
C VAL A 183 -27.53 0.68 -5.61
N LEU A 184 -28.09 -0.33 -4.94
CA LEU A 184 -27.40 -1.59 -4.69
C LEU A 184 -27.84 -2.62 -5.73
N LYS A 185 -26.85 -3.29 -6.31
CA LYS A 185 -27.04 -4.38 -7.25
C LYS A 185 -26.86 -5.70 -6.53
N TYR A 186 -27.79 -6.62 -6.76
CA TYR A 186 -27.72 -7.95 -6.19
C TYR A 186 -27.84 -9.02 -7.27
N HIS A 187 -27.24 -10.17 -7.00
CA HIS A 187 -27.31 -11.36 -7.83
C HIS A 187 -27.88 -12.53 -7.02
N THR A 188 -28.69 -13.37 -7.66
CA THR A 188 -29.35 -14.52 -7.03
C THR A 188 -29.15 -15.76 -7.88
N TYR A 189 -28.72 -16.88 -7.28
CA TYR A 189 -28.61 -18.17 -7.97
C TYR A 189 -29.87 -19.03 -7.76
N ASP A 190 -30.32 -19.14 -6.51
CA ASP A 190 -31.39 -20.07 -6.11
C ASP A 190 -32.70 -19.36 -5.69
N ASN A 191 -32.84 -18.06 -6.00
CA ASN A 191 -33.92 -17.17 -5.55
C ASN A 191 -34.13 -17.06 -4.02
N ALA A 192 -33.33 -17.78 -3.21
CA ALA A 192 -33.38 -17.77 -1.75
C ALA A 192 -32.28 -16.89 -1.14
N THR A 193 -31.06 -16.95 -1.68
CA THR A 193 -29.90 -16.19 -1.22
C THR A 193 -29.58 -15.04 -2.16
N PHE A 194 -29.19 -13.91 -1.57
CA PHE A 194 -28.86 -12.70 -2.31
C PHE A 194 -27.41 -12.32 -2.04
N ARG A 195 -26.64 -12.07 -3.10
CA ARG A 195 -25.26 -11.57 -3.01
C ARG A 195 -25.18 -10.15 -3.52
N VAL A 196 -24.47 -9.28 -2.81
CA VAL A 196 -24.23 -7.91 -3.26
C VAL A 196 -23.12 -7.91 -4.30
N VAL A 197 -23.40 -7.36 -5.47
CA VAL A 197 -22.49 -7.33 -6.63
C VAL A 197 -22.19 -5.92 -7.13
N GLY A 198 -22.88 -4.90 -6.59
CA GLY A 198 -22.59 -3.53 -6.92
C GLY A 198 -23.19 -2.55 -5.91
N PHE A 199 -22.50 -1.44 -5.77
CA PHE A 199 -22.82 -0.32 -4.90
C PHE A 199 -22.54 0.98 -5.66
N GLU A 200 -23.63 1.59 -6.13
CA GLU A 200 -23.62 2.84 -6.87
C GLU A 200 -24.32 3.93 -6.05
N VAL A 201 -23.85 5.17 -6.10
CA VAL A 201 -24.49 6.31 -5.43
C VAL A 201 -24.70 7.45 -6.39
N HIS A 202 -25.91 7.99 -6.37
CA HIS A 202 -26.28 9.24 -7.03
C HIS A 202 -26.54 10.31 -5.98
N THR A 203 -25.84 11.44 -6.10
CA THR A 203 -25.98 12.56 -5.19
C THR A 203 -26.95 13.59 -5.73
N LYS A 204 -27.73 14.20 -4.84
CA LYS A 204 -28.55 15.39 -5.13
C LYS A 204 -28.37 16.42 -4.03
N SER A 205 -28.45 17.69 -4.42
CA SER A 205 -28.52 18.83 -3.49
C SER A 205 -29.97 19.29 -3.39
N VAL A 206 -30.50 19.35 -2.16
CA VAL A 206 -31.90 19.65 -1.87
C VAL A 206 -31.94 20.61 -0.67
N ALA A 207 -32.51 21.79 -0.84
CA ALA A 207 -32.67 22.77 0.23
C ALA A 207 -33.54 22.22 1.37
N THR A 208 -33.28 22.69 2.59
CA THR A 208 -34.01 22.26 3.79
C THR A 208 -35.52 22.46 3.68
N ASP A 209 -35.92 23.57 3.07
CA ASP A 209 -37.32 24.00 3.00
C ASP A 209 -38.12 23.16 2.00
N ALA A 210 -37.43 22.45 1.11
CA ALA A 210 -38.02 21.56 0.13
C ALA A 210 -38.19 20.12 0.63
N ILE A 211 -37.80 19.84 1.88
CA ILE A 211 -37.89 18.51 2.52
C ILE A 211 -39.00 18.53 3.58
N ALA A 212 -40.10 17.85 3.32
CA ALA A 212 -41.13 17.60 4.32
C ALA A 212 -40.76 16.32 5.09
N VAL A 213 -40.60 16.44 6.41
CA VAL A 213 -40.37 15.31 7.32
C VAL A 213 -41.68 15.00 8.05
N GLU A 214 -42.13 13.75 8.01
CA GLU A 214 -43.30 13.33 8.79
C GLU A 214 -42.97 13.32 10.30
N ALA A 215 -43.81 13.96 11.12
CA ALA A 215 -43.53 14.17 12.54
C ALA A 215 -43.35 12.87 13.38
N ASN A 216 -43.88 11.73 12.91
CA ASN A 216 -43.86 10.44 13.61
C ASN A 216 -43.13 9.31 12.84
N SER A 217 -42.53 9.60 11.69
CA SER A 217 -41.81 8.60 10.89
C SER A 217 -40.52 9.20 10.32
N ASN A 218 -39.43 8.43 10.27
CA ASN A 218 -38.18 8.89 9.63
C ASN A 218 -38.30 8.94 8.08
N LYS A 219 -39.51 9.08 7.53
CA LYS A 219 -39.73 9.21 6.09
C LYS A 219 -39.75 10.68 5.70
N CYS A 220 -39.21 10.96 4.52
CA CYS A 220 -39.26 12.28 3.90
C CYS A 220 -40.01 12.24 2.58
N SER A 221 -40.57 13.38 2.20
CA SER A 221 -41.11 13.65 0.87
C SER A 221 -40.56 14.98 0.36
N PHE A 222 -40.32 15.06 -0.94
CA PHE A 222 -39.88 16.30 -1.59
C PHE A 222 -41.13 17.09 -1.98
N LEU A 223 -41.20 18.38 -1.59
CA LEU A 223 -42.36 19.22 -1.87
C LEU A 223 -42.49 19.60 -3.36
N SER A 224 -41.44 19.40 -4.16
CA SER A 224 -41.40 19.74 -5.59
C SER A 224 -40.55 18.75 -6.37
N ASP A 225 -40.91 18.49 -7.64
CA ASP A 225 -40.19 17.58 -8.55
C ASP A 225 -38.76 18.08 -8.87
N LYS A 226 -38.50 19.39 -8.74
CA LYS A 226 -37.17 20.01 -8.82
C LYS A 226 -36.94 20.93 -7.62
N PRO A 227 -36.44 20.40 -6.49
CA PRO A 227 -36.12 21.22 -5.33
C PRO A 227 -34.97 22.18 -5.63
N SER A 228 -34.95 23.32 -4.94
CA SER A 228 -33.78 24.21 -4.92
C SER A 228 -32.58 23.50 -4.31
N ASN A 229 -31.37 23.88 -4.73
CA ASN A 229 -30.14 23.31 -4.19
C ASN A 229 -29.83 23.88 -2.80
N LEU A 230 -29.21 23.10 -1.93
CA LEU A 230 -28.74 23.55 -0.62
C LEU A 230 -27.42 24.30 -0.78
N GLN A 231 -27.50 25.63 -0.72
CA GLN A 231 -26.33 26.51 -0.72
C GLN A 231 -25.70 26.54 0.67
N ILE A 232 -24.37 26.46 0.72
CA ILE A 232 -23.59 26.67 1.95
C ILE A 232 -22.90 28.02 1.83
N THR A 233 -23.33 28.99 2.63
CA THR A 233 -22.65 30.29 2.72
C THR A 233 -21.51 30.24 3.73
N PRO A 234 -20.28 30.63 3.36
CA PRO A 234 -19.15 30.67 4.29
C PRO A 234 -19.39 31.72 5.38
N ASN A 235 -18.90 31.46 6.60
CA ASN A 235 -19.01 32.34 7.79
C ASN A 235 -20.43 32.56 8.34
N GLN A 236 -21.42 31.81 7.86
CA GLN A 236 -22.77 31.82 8.40
C GLN A 236 -23.16 30.44 8.91
N ASP A 237 -24.14 30.44 9.81
CA ASP A 237 -24.74 29.22 10.31
C ASP A 237 -25.70 28.68 9.26
N ASN A 238 -25.45 27.46 8.80
CA ASN A 238 -26.26 26.81 7.77
C ASN A 238 -26.97 25.63 8.39
N ALA A 239 -28.28 25.55 8.20
CA ALA A 239 -29.02 24.37 8.62
C ALA A 239 -28.91 23.28 7.54
N VAL A 240 -28.45 22.09 7.94
CA VAL A 240 -28.27 20.97 7.04
C VAL A 240 -29.14 19.80 7.48
N VAL A 241 -29.88 19.24 6.54
CA VAL A 241 -30.66 18.01 6.71
C VAL A 241 -30.12 16.96 5.76
N LEU A 242 -29.67 15.83 6.29
CA LEU A 242 -29.20 14.69 5.48
C LEU A 242 -30.30 13.65 5.32
N THR A 243 -30.50 13.23 4.07
CA THR A 243 -31.49 12.21 3.71
C THR A 243 -30.86 11.19 2.77
N TYR A 244 -31.43 9.99 2.74
CA TYR A 244 -31.00 8.96 1.81
C TYR A 244 -32.18 8.16 1.29
N SER A 245 -31.98 7.52 0.14
CA SER A 245 -32.88 6.52 -0.43
C SER A 245 -32.09 5.31 -0.88
N VAL A 246 -32.75 4.15 -0.92
CA VAL A 246 -32.15 2.87 -1.26
C VAL A 246 -33.00 2.20 -2.33
N ALA A 247 -32.39 1.93 -3.48
CA ALA A 247 -32.98 1.17 -4.56
C ALA A 247 -32.17 -0.11 -4.82
N TRP A 248 -32.84 -1.26 -4.84
CA TRP A 248 -32.25 -2.54 -5.19
C TRP A 248 -32.56 -2.88 -6.64
N VAL A 249 -31.52 -3.28 -7.37
CA VAL A 249 -31.61 -3.68 -8.78
C VAL A 249 -31.02 -5.06 -8.94
N ALA A 250 -31.76 -5.97 -9.58
CA ALA A 250 -31.23 -7.29 -9.93
C ALA A 250 -30.19 -7.14 -11.05
N SER A 251 -29.05 -7.83 -10.93
CA SER A 251 -27.94 -7.77 -11.87
C SER A 251 -27.52 -9.16 -12.32
N GLU A 252 -27.16 -9.29 -13.59
CA GLU A 252 -26.63 -10.52 -14.18
C GLU A 252 -25.14 -10.74 -13.85
N ILE A 253 -24.48 -9.75 -13.23
CA ILE A 253 -23.07 -9.83 -12.83
C ILE A 253 -22.91 -10.88 -11.73
N VAL A 254 -22.06 -11.88 -12.01
CA VAL A 254 -21.67 -12.93 -11.07
C VAL A 254 -20.83 -12.34 -9.94
N TRP A 255 -20.97 -12.85 -8.72
CA TRP A 255 -20.21 -12.38 -7.55
C TRP A 255 -18.69 -12.35 -7.78
N ALA A 256 -18.13 -13.30 -8.53
CA ALA A 256 -16.69 -13.37 -8.81
C ALA A 256 -16.17 -12.18 -9.65
N SER A 257 -16.98 -11.64 -10.57
CA SER A 257 -16.63 -10.52 -11.45
C SER A 257 -17.08 -9.15 -10.91
N ARG A 258 -17.56 -9.08 -9.65
CA ARG A 258 -18.14 -7.85 -9.09
C ARG A 258 -17.17 -6.67 -9.02
N TRP A 259 -15.88 -6.96 -8.91
CA TRP A 259 -14.81 -5.96 -8.82
C TRP A 259 -14.40 -5.37 -10.18
N ASP A 260 -14.68 -6.06 -11.29
CA ASP A 260 -14.22 -5.64 -12.62
C ASP A 260 -14.77 -4.26 -13.00
N THR A 261 -16.00 -3.95 -12.59
CA THR A 261 -16.64 -2.64 -12.82
C THR A 261 -15.89 -1.49 -12.12
N TYR A 262 -15.29 -1.77 -10.97
CA TYR A 262 -14.57 -0.79 -10.16
C TYR A 262 -13.11 -0.66 -10.57
N LEU A 263 -12.51 -1.73 -11.11
CA LEU A 263 -11.12 -1.76 -11.54
C LEU A 263 -10.92 -1.20 -12.96
N ALA A 264 -11.97 -1.13 -13.78
CA ALA A 264 -11.93 -0.62 -15.14
C ALA A 264 -11.74 0.92 -15.27
N MET A 265 -11.21 1.58 -14.24
CA MET A 265 -10.98 3.03 -14.23
C MET A 265 -9.81 3.41 -15.16
N SER A 266 -10.02 4.43 -16.01
CA SER A 266 -8.99 4.96 -16.90
C SER A 266 -7.90 5.70 -16.12
N ASP A 267 -6.66 5.33 -16.40
CA ASP A 267 -5.39 5.84 -15.87
C ASP A 267 -5.43 7.23 -15.22
N VAL A 268 -5.18 7.25 -13.90
CA VAL A 268 -4.72 8.45 -13.21
C VAL A 268 -3.36 8.79 -13.80
N GLN A 269 -3.30 9.84 -14.61
CA GLN A 269 -2.07 10.39 -15.17
C GLN A 269 -1.03 10.50 -14.06
N ILE A 270 0.02 9.68 -14.15
CA ILE A 270 1.12 9.73 -13.18
C ILE A 270 1.64 11.16 -13.17
N HIS A 271 1.46 11.85 -12.04
CA HIS A 271 1.96 13.22 -11.87
C HIS A 271 3.48 13.17 -11.93
N TRP A 272 4.04 13.32 -13.13
CA TRP A 272 5.48 13.35 -13.41
C TRP A 272 6.20 14.39 -12.55
N PHE A 273 5.48 15.42 -12.09
CA PHE A 273 5.94 16.39 -11.12
C PHE A 273 6.36 15.77 -9.77
N ALA A 274 5.64 14.76 -9.27
CA ALA A 274 6.02 14.05 -8.04
C ALA A 274 7.29 13.22 -8.25
N ILE A 275 7.43 12.57 -9.40
CA ILE A 275 8.64 11.79 -9.74
C ILE A 275 9.85 12.73 -9.86
N VAL A 276 9.72 13.84 -10.59
CA VAL A 276 10.80 14.83 -10.73
C VAL A 276 11.16 15.44 -9.39
N ASN A 277 10.18 15.79 -8.55
CA ASN A 277 10.44 16.37 -7.24
C ASN A 277 11.11 15.36 -6.29
N SER A 278 10.68 14.09 -6.30
CA SER A 278 11.35 13.01 -5.57
C SER A 278 12.78 12.77 -6.06
N VAL A 279 13.04 12.81 -7.36
CA VAL A 279 14.39 12.67 -7.94
C VAL A 279 15.28 13.84 -7.55
N VAL A 280 14.78 15.09 -7.62
CA VAL A 280 15.54 16.29 -7.25
C VAL A 280 15.87 16.29 -5.76
N ILE A 281 14.91 15.94 -4.89
CA ILE A 281 15.13 15.85 -3.44
C ILE A 281 16.16 14.76 -3.12
N VAL A 282 16.08 13.60 -3.77
CA VAL A 282 17.06 12.51 -3.59
C VAL A 282 18.45 12.92 -4.07
N LEU A 283 18.58 13.57 -5.24
CA LEU A 283 19.87 14.06 -5.74
C LEU A 283 20.45 15.13 -4.81
N PHE A 284 19.64 16.07 -4.34
CA PHE A 284 20.08 17.14 -3.45
C PHE A 284 20.49 16.61 -2.07
N LEU A 285 19.69 15.74 -1.46
CA LEU A 285 20.04 15.05 -0.21
C LEU A 285 21.29 14.19 -0.39
N SER A 286 21.42 13.46 -1.50
CA SER A 286 22.61 12.65 -1.79
C SER A 286 23.86 13.51 -1.98
N GLY A 287 23.75 14.71 -2.56
CA GLY A 287 24.85 15.66 -2.72
C GLY A 287 25.30 16.26 -1.38
N ILE A 288 24.35 16.63 -0.51
CA ILE A 288 24.65 17.09 0.85
C ILE A 288 25.28 15.98 1.68
N VAL A 289 24.71 14.77 1.65
CA VAL A 289 25.27 13.60 2.35
C VAL A 289 26.63 13.25 1.79
N SER A 290 26.85 13.31 0.47
CA SER A 290 28.16 13.07 -0.15
C SER A 290 29.19 14.13 0.24
N MET A 291 28.81 15.41 0.31
CA MET A 291 29.69 16.49 0.76
C MET A 291 30.04 16.35 2.25
N ILE A 292 29.06 16.00 3.10
CA ILE A 292 29.27 15.70 4.50
C ILE A 292 30.18 14.48 4.64
N MET A 293 29.89 13.39 3.92
CA MET A 293 30.65 12.15 3.89
C MET A 293 32.08 12.34 3.38
N ILE A 294 32.32 13.19 2.37
CA ILE A 294 33.67 13.56 1.91
C ILE A 294 34.42 14.37 2.97
N ARG A 295 33.69 15.22 3.71
CA ARG A 295 34.25 16.07 4.76
C ARG A 295 34.50 15.27 6.05
N THR A 296 33.72 14.23 6.33
CA THR A 296 33.98 13.23 7.39
C THR A 296 35.03 12.22 6.97
N LEU A 297 35.03 11.67 5.75
CA LEU A 297 36.08 10.76 5.25
C LEU A 297 37.47 11.39 5.26
N ARG A 298 37.59 12.67 4.84
CA ARG A 298 38.85 13.42 4.97
C ARG A 298 39.28 13.64 6.43
N ARG A 299 38.34 13.57 7.37
CA ARG A 299 38.57 13.67 8.82
C ARG A 299 38.74 12.29 9.49
N ASP A 300 38.25 11.21 8.87
CA ASP A 300 38.17 9.83 9.41
C ASP A 300 39.29 8.90 8.94
N ILE A 301 40.10 9.27 7.94
CA ILE A 301 41.44 8.66 7.73
C ILE A 301 42.30 8.77 9.01
N ALA A 302 41.95 9.68 9.94
CA ALA A 302 42.60 9.81 11.24
C ALA A 302 41.84 9.16 12.43
N ARG A 303 40.64 8.55 12.26
CA ARG A 303 39.87 8.05 13.41
C ARG A 303 38.83 6.96 13.06
N TYR A 304 39.31 5.73 12.92
CA TYR A 304 38.58 4.48 12.65
C TYR A 304 37.46 4.05 13.64
N ASN A 305 37.06 4.90 14.59
CA ASN A 305 36.06 4.59 15.62
C ASN A 305 34.69 5.26 15.39
N LYS A 306 34.44 5.90 14.23
CA LYS A 306 33.22 6.70 13.97
C LYS A 306 32.19 6.08 13.01
N GLU A 307 32.51 4.96 12.36
CA GLU A 307 31.62 4.32 11.38
C GLU A 307 30.41 3.59 12.04
N GLU A 308 30.56 3.18 13.29
CA GLU A 308 29.55 2.50 14.13
C GLU A 308 28.35 3.41 14.47
N GLU A 309 28.64 4.64 14.91
CA GLU A 309 27.61 5.62 15.28
C GLU A 309 26.82 6.08 14.04
N MET A 310 27.48 6.21 12.89
CA MET A 310 26.80 6.61 11.66
C MET A 310 25.84 5.53 11.13
N THR A 311 26.20 4.25 11.20
CA THR A 311 25.35 3.18 10.66
C THR A 311 24.16 2.86 11.56
N ALA A 312 24.33 2.86 12.89
CA ALA A 312 23.27 2.57 13.84
C ALA A 312 22.31 3.76 14.07
N ALA A 313 22.84 5.00 14.05
CA ALA A 313 22.08 6.18 14.45
C ALA A 313 21.75 7.16 13.31
N LEU A 314 22.68 7.40 12.36
CA LEU A 314 22.50 8.48 11.38
C LEU A 314 21.39 8.17 10.38
N TYR A 315 21.41 7.01 9.73
CA TYR A 315 20.42 6.71 8.67
C TYR A 315 19.01 6.53 9.25
N PRO A 316 18.76 5.63 10.23
CA PRO A 316 17.43 5.51 10.82
C PRO A 316 16.98 6.78 11.57
N GLY A 317 17.93 7.51 12.17
CA GLY A 317 17.65 8.77 12.86
C GLY A 317 17.18 9.88 11.93
N VAL A 318 17.81 10.02 10.75
CA VAL A 318 17.37 10.98 9.72
C VAL A 318 15.99 10.60 9.17
N VAL A 319 15.76 9.32 8.85
CA VAL A 319 14.45 8.84 8.35
C VAL A 319 13.37 9.08 9.40
N SER A 320 13.63 8.69 10.65
CA SER A 320 12.70 8.90 11.76
C SER A 320 12.42 10.40 11.97
N ALA A 321 13.44 11.26 12.01
CA ALA A 321 13.25 12.69 12.18
C ALA A 321 12.41 13.32 11.06
N VAL A 322 12.66 12.95 9.80
CA VAL A 322 11.85 13.43 8.66
C VAL A 322 10.40 12.95 8.78
N CYS A 323 10.18 11.67 9.10
CA CYS A 323 8.84 11.13 9.33
C CYS A 323 8.13 11.85 10.49
N PHE A 324 8.83 12.16 11.58
CA PHE A 324 8.28 12.89 12.72
C PHE A 324 7.85 14.31 12.36
N ILE A 325 8.69 15.04 11.63
CA ILE A 325 8.39 16.40 11.19
C ILE A 325 7.20 16.40 10.23
N LEU A 326 7.20 15.53 9.22
CA LEU A 326 6.08 15.43 8.27
C LEU A 326 4.78 15.04 8.99
N ASN A 327 4.83 14.06 9.91
CA ASN A 327 3.65 13.65 10.64
C ASN A 327 3.11 14.76 11.56
N PHE A 328 3.98 15.61 12.11
CA PHE A 328 3.56 16.79 12.88
C PHE A 328 2.76 17.78 12.02
N PHE A 329 3.19 18.03 10.78
CA PHE A 329 2.44 18.87 9.84
C PHE A 329 1.09 18.25 9.45
N ILE A 330 1.04 16.94 9.19
CA ILE A 330 -0.19 16.22 8.85
C ILE A 330 -1.17 16.25 10.03
N TRP A 331 -0.66 16.09 11.26
CA TRP A 331 -1.45 16.17 12.48
C TRP A 331 -2.02 17.58 12.70
N GLY A 332 -1.22 18.63 12.47
CA GLY A 332 -1.67 20.02 12.54
C GLY A 332 -2.78 20.38 11.56
N GLN A 333 -2.92 19.63 10.46
CA GLN A 333 -4.03 19.77 9.51
C GLN A 333 -5.25 18.89 9.86
N HIS A 334 -5.23 18.13 10.96
CA HIS A 334 -6.28 17.16 11.32
C HIS A 334 -6.59 16.14 10.19
N SER A 335 -5.56 15.72 9.46
CA SER A 335 -5.68 14.76 8.36
C SER A 335 -5.76 13.31 8.89
N SER A 336 -6.55 12.48 8.20
CA SER A 336 -6.70 11.05 8.50
C SER A 336 -5.43 10.23 8.27
N GLY A 337 -4.54 10.73 7.40
CA GLY A 337 -3.25 10.08 7.10
C GLY A 337 -2.20 10.26 8.19
N ALA A 338 -2.52 10.94 9.30
CA ALA A 338 -1.61 11.10 10.42
C ALA A 338 -1.42 9.76 11.17
N VAL A 339 -0.16 9.32 11.24
CA VAL A 339 0.24 8.18 12.06
C VAL A 339 0.04 8.55 13.54
N PRO A 340 -0.66 7.72 14.35
CA PRO A 340 -0.87 8.00 15.77
C PRO A 340 0.45 8.21 16.52
N PHE A 341 0.48 9.16 17.45
CA PHE A 341 1.68 9.45 18.26
C PHE A 341 2.22 8.20 18.98
N THR A 342 1.31 7.34 19.46
CA THR A 342 1.65 6.06 20.12
C THR A 342 2.42 5.12 19.20
N THR A 343 2.00 5.00 17.94
CA THR A 343 2.69 4.14 16.95
C THR A 343 4.05 4.70 16.55
N MET A 344 4.20 6.03 16.47
CA MET A 344 5.51 6.63 16.23
C MET A 344 6.48 6.42 17.39
N LEU A 345 5.98 6.54 18.63
CA LEU A 345 6.76 6.24 19.81
C LEU A 345 7.16 4.76 19.85
N ALA A 346 6.25 3.85 19.49
CA ALA A 346 6.55 2.42 19.40
C ALA A 346 7.65 2.12 18.35
N LEU A 347 7.60 2.75 17.18
CA LEU A 347 8.65 2.63 16.16
C LEU A 347 10.00 3.15 16.64
N LEU A 348 10.00 4.28 17.36
CA LEU A 348 11.21 4.86 17.96
C LEU A 348 11.77 3.94 19.06
N CYS A 349 10.91 3.37 19.90
CA CYS A 349 11.29 2.39 20.92
C CYS A 349 11.83 1.09 20.30
N LEU A 350 11.25 0.61 19.19
CA LEU A 350 11.73 -0.57 18.49
C LEU A 350 13.12 -0.33 17.88
N TRP A 351 13.32 0.84 17.27
CA TRP A 351 14.63 1.23 16.75
C TRP A 351 15.69 1.34 17.85
N LEU A 352 15.42 2.11 18.91
CA LEU A 352 16.38 2.30 20.01
C LEU A 352 16.56 1.03 20.88
N GLY A 353 15.49 0.26 21.07
CA GLY A 353 15.47 -0.87 22.00
C GLY A 353 15.94 -2.19 21.40
N ILE A 354 15.81 -2.38 20.09
CA ILE A 354 16.18 -3.63 19.42
C ILE A 354 17.30 -3.39 18.40
N SER A 355 17.07 -2.51 17.43
CA SER A 355 18.00 -2.35 16.30
C SER A 355 19.37 -1.83 16.73
N VAL A 356 19.41 -0.78 17.58
CA VAL A 356 20.67 -0.20 18.03
C VAL A 356 21.50 -1.24 18.82
N PRO A 357 20.99 -1.90 19.89
CA PRO A 357 21.73 -2.94 20.60
C PRO A 357 22.21 -4.09 19.70
N LEU A 358 21.40 -4.54 18.73
CA LEU A 358 21.77 -5.63 17.84
C LEU A 358 22.99 -5.28 16.97
N VAL A 359 23.08 -4.04 16.49
CA VAL A 359 24.22 -3.55 15.71
C VAL A 359 25.48 -3.50 16.58
N PHE A 360 25.38 -2.99 17.81
CA PHE A 360 26.48 -2.99 18.77
C PHE A 360 26.96 -4.41 19.11
N ILE A 361 26.03 -5.37 19.27
CA ILE A 361 26.36 -6.78 19.49
C ILE A 361 27.07 -7.39 18.27
N GLY A 362 26.55 -7.14 17.06
CA GLY A 362 27.15 -7.61 15.82
C GLY A 362 28.58 -7.06 15.63
N TYR A 363 28.77 -5.78 15.95
CA TYR A 363 30.09 -5.13 15.97
C TYR A 363 31.03 -5.76 17.00
N TYR A 364 30.56 -5.97 18.22
CA TYR A 364 31.33 -6.62 19.30
C TYR A 364 31.85 -8.00 18.88
N PHE A 365 31.01 -8.82 18.22
CA PHE A 365 31.43 -10.11 17.68
C PHE A 365 32.33 -9.99 16.44
N GLY A 366 32.10 -8.97 15.60
CA GLY A 366 32.94 -8.67 14.44
C GLY A 366 34.38 -8.32 14.82
N TYR A 367 34.56 -7.47 15.83
CA TYR A 367 35.88 -7.02 16.30
C TYR A 367 36.70 -8.16 16.95
N ARG A 368 36.03 -9.13 17.56
CA ARG A 368 36.67 -10.31 18.16
C ARG A 368 37.04 -11.37 17.12
N LYS A 369 36.60 -11.24 15.88
CA LYS A 369 36.94 -12.17 14.80
C LYS A 369 38.33 -11.82 14.27
N HIS A 370 39.21 -12.82 14.20
CA HIS A 370 40.55 -12.60 13.64
C HIS A 370 40.45 -12.07 12.20
N PRO A 371 41.38 -11.18 11.80
CA PRO A 371 41.47 -10.69 10.43
C PRO A 371 41.49 -11.84 9.44
N TYR A 372 40.83 -11.66 8.31
CA TYR A 372 40.82 -12.66 7.25
C TYR A 372 42.24 -12.86 6.72
N GLU A 373 42.82 -14.02 6.97
CA GLU A 373 44.11 -14.38 6.39
C GLU A 373 43.91 -14.73 4.92
N HIS A 374 44.57 -13.99 4.03
CA HIS A 374 44.51 -14.28 2.61
C HIS A 374 45.08 -15.68 2.35
N PRO A 375 44.39 -16.54 1.58
CA PRO A 375 44.77 -17.94 1.39
C PRO A 375 46.01 -18.14 0.50
N VAL A 376 46.83 -17.10 0.31
CA VAL A 376 47.94 -17.08 -0.65
C VAL A 376 49.17 -16.43 -0.02
N ARG A 377 50.34 -17.03 -0.24
CA ARG A 377 51.63 -16.43 0.12
C ARG A 377 51.76 -15.07 -0.59
N THR A 378 51.89 -14.00 0.18
CA THR A 378 52.16 -12.67 -0.36
C THR A 378 53.63 -12.61 -0.81
N ASN A 379 53.85 -12.17 -2.05
CA ASN A 379 55.21 -11.95 -2.56
C ASN A 379 55.70 -10.58 -2.07
N GLN A 380 56.99 -10.43 -1.76
CA GLN A 380 57.54 -9.18 -1.23
C GLN A 380 57.48 -8.00 -2.23
N ILE A 381 57.32 -8.31 -3.51
CA ILE A 381 57.10 -7.31 -4.56
C ILE A 381 55.58 -7.12 -4.71
N PRO A 382 55.03 -5.94 -4.40
CA PRO A 382 53.61 -5.66 -4.61
C PRO A 382 53.32 -5.72 -6.10
N ARG A 383 52.40 -6.60 -6.52
CA ARG A 383 51.83 -6.52 -7.87
C ARG A 383 51.08 -5.21 -7.99
N GLN A 384 51.20 -4.54 -9.14
CA GLN A 384 50.38 -3.38 -9.44
C GLN A 384 48.91 -3.82 -9.45
N VAL A 385 48.11 -3.16 -8.61
CA VAL A 385 46.65 -3.36 -8.57
C VAL A 385 46.09 -2.72 -9.84
N PRO A 386 45.33 -3.45 -10.68
CA PRO A 386 44.72 -2.87 -11.86
C PRO A 386 43.78 -1.72 -11.46
N ASP A 387 43.69 -0.69 -12.29
CA ASP A 387 42.79 0.43 -12.05
C ASP A 387 41.34 -0.04 -11.91
N GLN A 388 40.66 0.42 -10.86
CA GLN A 388 39.30 0.03 -10.55
C GLN A 388 38.35 0.56 -11.63
N ALA A 389 37.59 -0.34 -12.26
CA ALA A 389 36.60 0.06 -13.25
C ALA A 389 35.55 1.00 -12.62
N TRP A 390 35.09 1.98 -13.40
CA TRP A 390 34.25 3.08 -12.90
C TRP A 390 32.98 2.60 -12.16
N TYR A 391 32.37 1.48 -12.59
CA TYR A 391 31.16 0.90 -11.99
C TYR A 391 31.40 0.19 -10.65
N MET A 392 32.65 -0.21 -10.37
CA MET A 392 33.03 -0.80 -9.08
C MET A 392 33.38 0.26 -8.04
N SER A 393 33.42 1.54 -8.41
CA SER A 393 33.63 2.61 -7.43
C SER A 393 32.48 2.62 -6.41
N PRO A 394 32.75 3.02 -5.14
CA PRO A 394 31.81 2.82 -4.04
C PRO A 394 30.45 3.50 -4.25
N LEU A 395 30.41 4.61 -5.01
CA LEU A 395 29.18 5.38 -5.23
C LEU A 395 28.20 4.69 -6.20
N PRO A 396 28.56 4.34 -7.44
CA PRO A 396 27.69 3.55 -8.32
C PRO A 396 27.42 2.15 -7.79
N SER A 397 28.39 1.51 -7.11
CA SER A 397 28.19 0.19 -6.50
C SER A 397 27.10 0.21 -5.42
N ASN A 398 27.14 1.18 -4.50
CA ASN A 398 26.12 1.32 -3.45
C ASN A 398 24.74 1.67 -4.02
N LEU A 399 24.68 2.52 -5.05
CA LEU A 399 23.43 2.92 -5.68
C LEU A 399 22.80 1.76 -6.46
N MET A 400 23.61 0.99 -7.17
CA MET A 400 23.18 -0.22 -7.88
C MET A 400 22.75 -1.34 -6.91
N ALA A 401 23.45 -1.47 -5.78
CA ALA A 401 23.12 -2.43 -4.72
C ALA A 401 21.82 -2.08 -3.97
N GLY A 402 21.42 -0.81 -3.89
CA GLY A 402 20.19 -0.38 -3.21
C GLY A 402 18.95 -0.34 -4.10
N ILE A 403 19.09 0.16 -5.33
CA ILE A 403 17.95 0.34 -6.26
C ILE A 403 17.40 -1.01 -6.73
N LEU A 404 18.26 -2.00 -6.98
CA LEU A 404 17.82 -3.29 -7.50
C LEU A 404 16.98 -4.09 -6.48
N PRO A 405 17.39 -4.26 -5.20
CA PRO A 405 16.55 -4.94 -4.21
C PRO A 405 15.30 -4.14 -3.85
N PHE A 406 15.39 -2.81 -3.76
CA PHE A 406 14.22 -1.98 -3.48
C PHE A 406 13.19 -2.09 -4.61
N GLY A 407 13.61 -1.98 -5.87
CA GLY A 407 12.74 -2.13 -7.03
C GLY A 407 12.11 -3.51 -7.09
N ALA A 408 12.89 -4.57 -6.86
CA ALA A 408 12.38 -5.94 -6.84
C ALA A 408 11.30 -6.14 -5.75
N VAL A 409 11.59 -5.72 -4.51
CA VAL A 409 10.64 -5.86 -3.39
C VAL A 409 9.41 -4.98 -3.59
N PHE A 410 9.58 -3.72 -4.00
CA PHE A 410 8.46 -2.80 -4.19
C PHE A 410 7.51 -3.27 -5.30
N ILE A 411 8.05 -3.71 -6.44
CA ILE A 411 7.27 -4.22 -7.56
C ILE A 411 6.56 -5.52 -7.16
N GLU A 412 7.25 -6.43 -6.47
CA GLU A 412 6.66 -7.67 -5.99
C GLU A 412 5.53 -7.40 -4.99
N LEU A 413 5.74 -6.50 -4.02
CA LEU A 413 4.75 -6.14 -3.01
C LEU A 413 3.55 -5.39 -3.62
N PHE A 414 3.79 -4.50 -4.58
CA PHE A 414 2.72 -3.82 -5.33
C PHE A 414 1.84 -4.81 -6.10
N PHE A 415 2.44 -5.80 -6.77
CA PHE A 415 1.68 -6.80 -7.52
C PHE A 415 0.95 -7.81 -6.62
N ILE A 416 1.55 -8.21 -5.49
CA ILE A 416 0.86 -9.04 -4.49
C ILE A 416 -0.38 -8.32 -3.94
N LEU A 417 -0.30 -7.00 -3.73
CA LEU A 417 -1.42 -6.21 -3.21
C LEU A 417 -2.49 -5.87 -4.26
N SER A 418 -2.13 -5.90 -5.55
CA SER A 418 -3.02 -5.45 -6.63
C SER A 418 -3.74 -6.58 -7.37
N ASP A 419 -3.19 -7.80 -7.36
CA ASP A 419 -3.65 -8.87 -8.25
C ASP A 419 -3.62 -10.25 -7.57
N TYR A 420 -4.72 -10.99 -7.66
CA TYR A 420 -4.86 -12.31 -7.01
C TYR A 420 -4.08 -13.42 -7.75
N HIS A 421 -3.64 -13.17 -8.98
CA HIS A 421 -2.81 -14.08 -9.78
C HIS A 421 -1.30 -13.91 -9.53
N TRP A 422 -0.89 -13.80 -8.27
CA TRP A 422 0.50 -13.48 -7.86
C TRP A 422 1.51 -14.59 -8.17
N TRP A 423 1.08 -15.84 -8.32
CA TRP A 423 1.92 -17.04 -8.45
C TRP A 423 2.93 -17.01 -9.59
N TRP A 424 2.48 -16.77 -10.82
CA TRP A 424 3.37 -16.71 -11.99
C TRP A 424 4.22 -15.44 -11.95
N ARG A 425 3.67 -14.32 -11.48
CA ARG A 425 4.40 -13.05 -11.42
C ARG A 425 5.57 -13.09 -10.43
N SER A 426 5.39 -13.65 -9.24
CA SER A 426 6.48 -13.82 -8.26
C SER A 426 7.60 -14.73 -8.79
N PHE A 427 7.24 -15.80 -9.51
CA PHE A 427 8.20 -16.66 -10.19
C PHE A 427 9.01 -15.93 -11.26
N PHE A 428 8.36 -15.16 -12.15
CA PHE A 428 9.06 -14.46 -13.23
C PHE A 428 9.92 -13.30 -12.73
N MET A 429 9.46 -12.57 -11.71
CA MET A 429 10.20 -11.44 -11.14
C MET A 429 11.49 -11.88 -10.44
N SER A 430 11.44 -12.92 -9.62
CA SER A 430 12.63 -13.49 -8.97
C SER A 430 13.57 -14.23 -9.94
N GLY A 431 13.03 -14.74 -11.05
CA GLY A 431 13.83 -15.29 -12.17
C GLY A 431 14.60 -14.24 -12.98
N SER A 432 14.17 -12.98 -12.98
CA SER A 432 14.69 -11.92 -13.85
C SER A 432 16.19 -11.61 -13.67
N CYS A 433 16.77 -11.91 -12.50
CA CYS A 433 18.21 -11.76 -12.25
C CYS A 433 19.07 -12.59 -13.21
N SER A 434 18.55 -13.69 -13.75
CA SER A 434 19.27 -14.54 -14.72
C SER A 434 19.43 -13.88 -16.09
N ILE A 435 18.52 -12.99 -16.50
CA ILE A 435 18.66 -12.18 -17.74
C ILE A 435 19.89 -11.28 -17.64
N TYR A 436 20.15 -10.69 -16.46
CA TYR A 436 21.35 -9.90 -16.23
C TYR A 436 22.63 -10.74 -16.39
N VAL A 437 22.65 -11.96 -15.85
CA VAL A 437 23.78 -12.89 -16.00
C VAL A 437 24.02 -13.22 -17.48
N PHE A 438 22.96 -13.38 -18.27
CA PHE A 438 23.06 -13.59 -19.71
C PHE A 438 23.66 -12.39 -20.45
N PHE A 439 23.17 -11.18 -20.19
CA PHE A 439 23.75 -9.97 -20.80
C PHE A 439 25.19 -9.72 -20.38
N TYR A 440 25.52 -10.01 -19.12
CA TYR A 440 26.91 -9.93 -18.64
C TYR A 440 27.81 -10.93 -19.36
N ALA A 441 27.34 -12.16 -19.60
CA ALA A 441 28.09 -13.16 -20.36
C ALA A 441 28.32 -12.73 -21.82
N VAL A 442 27.32 -12.12 -22.46
CA VAL A 442 27.48 -11.51 -23.81
C VAL A 442 28.50 -10.39 -23.79
N PHE A 443 28.42 -9.48 -22.82
CA PHE A 443 29.38 -8.39 -22.65
C PHE A 443 30.81 -8.90 -22.40
N TYR A 444 30.95 -9.93 -21.57
CA TYR A 444 32.23 -10.57 -21.26
C TYR A 444 32.83 -11.26 -22.50
N PHE A 445 31.99 -11.92 -23.31
CA PHE A 445 32.39 -12.49 -24.59
C PHE A 445 32.98 -11.44 -25.53
N VAL A 446 32.33 -10.27 -25.67
CA VAL A 446 32.78 -9.20 -26.58
C VAL A 446 34.00 -8.44 -26.07
N THR A 447 34.12 -8.23 -24.75
CA THR A 447 35.13 -7.30 -24.20
C THR A 447 36.38 -7.98 -23.63
N LYS A 448 36.32 -9.27 -23.32
CA LYS A 448 37.38 -9.98 -22.58
C LYS A 448 37.79 -11.31 -23.19
N LEU A 449 36.95 -11.99 -23.96
CA LEU A 449 37.29 -13.28 -24.59
C LEU A 449 37.72 -13.08 -26.05
N ASP A 450 38.92 -13.53 -26.37
CA ASP A 450 39.46 -13.51 -27.74
C ASP A 450 39.21 -14.86 -28.43
N ILE A 451 37.92 -15.26 -28.50
CA ILE A 451 37.50 -16.50 -29.17
C ILE A 451 37.13 -16.16 -30.61
N GLN A 452 37.99 -16.55 -31.57
CA GLN A 452 37.77 -16.28 -33.00
C GLN A 452 37.06 -17.44 -33.73
N ASP A 453 37.08 -18.65 -33.14
CA ASP A 453 36.49 -19.84 -33.73
C ASP A 453 34.99 -20.00 -33.40
N PHE A 454 34.22 -20.46 -34.38
CA PHE A 454 32.77 -20.65 -34.24
C PHE A 454 32.40 -21.74 -33.21
N VAL A 455 33.11 -22.88 -33.21
CA VAL A 455 32.76 -24.03 -32.36
C VAL A 455 32.90 -23.72 -30.86
N PRO A 456 33.99 -23.11 -30.37
CA PRO A 456 34.09 -22.69 -28.97
C PRO A 456 33.11 -21.58 -28.59
N GLY A 457 32.76 -20.67 -29.53
CA GLY A 457 31.71 -19.67 -29.33
C GLY A 457 30.32 -20.30 -29.12
N LEU A 458 29.98 -21.28 -29.96
CA LEU A 458 28.72 -22.03 -29.84
C LEU A 458 28.65 -22.79 -28.50
N LEU A 459 29.74 -23.42 -28.08
CA LEU A 459 29.81 -24.11 -26.79
C LEU A 459 29.67 -23.13 -25.63
N TYR A 460 30.33 -21.97 -25.69
CA TYR A 460 30.23 -20.94 -24.66
C TYR A 460 28.79 -20.46 -24.47
N PHE A 461 28.10 -20.09 -25.55
CA PHE A 461 26.70 -19.67 -25.47
C PHE A 461 25.76 -20.81 -25.08
N GLY A 462 26.02 -22.04 -25.52
CA GLY A 462 25.24 -23.22 -25.13
C GLY A 462 25.30 -23.49 -23.62
N TYR A 463 26.49 -23.55 -23.04
CA TYR A 463 26.65 -23.76 -21.59
C TYR A 463 26.15 -22.58 -20.77
N THR A 464 26.36 -21.36 -21.25
CA THR A 464 25.84 -20.15 -20.60
C THR A 464 24.32 -20.14 -20.58
N PHE A 465 23.67 -20.54 -21.67
CA PHE A 465 22.21 -20.63 -21.74
C PHE A 465 21.65 -21.66 -20.75
N ILE A 466 22.25 -22.84 -20.67
CA ILE A 466 21.84 -23.89 -19.71
C ILE A 466 22.02 -23.39 -18.26
N MET A 467 23.13 -22.71 -17.97
CA MET A 467 23.39 -22.13 -16.66
C MET A 467 22.36 -21.07 -16.30
N VAL A 468 22.09 -20.12 -17.21
CA VAL A 468 21.10 -19.05 -17.02
C VAL A 468 19.69 -19.61 -16.83
N LEU A 469 19.30 -20.62 -17.62
CA LEU A 469 17.99 -21.27 -17.48
C LEU A 469 17.86 -21.99 -16.14
N SER A 470 18.91 -22.70 -15.71
CA SER A 470 18.93 -23.37 -14.42
C SER A 470 18.85 -22.37 -13.26
N PHE A 471 19.58 -21.25 -13.39
CA PHE A 471 19.55 -20.17 -12.42
C PHE A 471 18.18 -19.50 -12.37
N TRP A 472 17.54 -19.25 -13.53
CA TRP A 472 16.17 -18.75 -13.63
C TRP A 472 15.18 -19.63 -12.86
N LEU A 473 15.21 -20.94 -13.09
CA LEU A 473 14.29 -21.88 -12.45
C LEU A 473 14.53 -21.95 -10.94
N LEU A 474 15.79 -21.91 -10.50
CA LEU A 474 16.13 -21.97 -9.08
C LEU A 474 15.74 -20.68 -8.34
N THR A 475 16.11 -19.50 -8.85
CA THR A 475 15.73 -18.24 -8.19
C THR A 475 14.23 -17.99 -8.28
N GLY A 476 13.60 -18.38 -9.40
CA GLY A 476 12.15 -18.35 -9.59
C GLY A 476 11.39 -19.20 -8.56
N THR A 477 11.83 -20.44 -8.35
CA THR A 477 11.21 -21.34 -7.36
C THR A 477 11.43 -20.86 -5.93
N VAL A 478 12.64 -20.40 -5.59
CA VAL A 478 12.92 -19.84 -4.26
C VAL A 478 12.07 -18.59 -3.99
N GLY A 479 11.96 -17.68 -4.96
CA GLY A 479 11.10 -16.49 -4.85
C GLY A 479 9.64 -16.85 -4.64
N PHE A 480 9.10 -17.78 -5.44
CA PHE A 480 7.74 -18.28 -5.27
C PHE A 480 7.47 -18.84 -3.86
N TYR A 481 8.35 -19.71 -3.35
CA TYR A 481 8.17 -20.28 -2.01
C TYR A 481 8.36 -19.25 -0.89
N ALA A 482 9.30 -18.31 -1.02
CA ALA A 482 9.48 -17.23 -0.06
C ALA A 482 8.23 -16.35 0.02
N THR A 483 7.67 -15.97 -1.12
CA THR A 483 6.45 -15.17 -1.22
C THR A 483 5.22 -15.94 -0.72
N TYR A 484 5.10 -17.23 -1.04
CA TYR A 484 4.05 -18.09 -0.49
C TYR A 484 4.11 -18.19 1.05
N LEU A 485 5.30 -18.42 1.62
CA LEU A 485 5.48 -18.48 3.07
C LEU A 485 5.20 -17.13 3.73
N PHE A 486 5.67 -16.03 3.16
CA PHE A 486 5.43 -14.68 3.64
C PHE A 486 3.95 -14.31 3.66
N ILE A 487 3.25 -14.56 2.54
CA ILE A 487 1.79 -14.40 2.41
C ILE A 487 1.09 -15.20 3.51
N ARG A 488 1.42 -16.49 3.64
CA ARG A 488 0.83 -17.35 4.67
C ARG A 488 1.12 -16.84 6.09
N HIS A 489 2.31 -16.30 6.35
CA HIS A 489 2.70 -15.83 7.67
C HIS A 489 2.02 -14.51 8.05
N ILE A 490 1.93 -13.59 7.09
CA ILE A 490 1.16 -12.35 7.22
C ILE A 490 -0.30 -12.68 7.54
N TYR A 491 -0.92 -13.55 6.74
CA TYR A 491 -2.33 -13.88 6.93
C TYR A 491 -2.58 -14.72 8.19
N ALA A 492 -1.58 -15.45 8.71
CA ALA A 492 -1.68 -16.19 9.97
C ALA A 492 -1.45 -15.34 11.23
N ALA A 493 -0.70 -14.23 11.14
CA ALA A 493 -0.42 -13.33 12.27
C ALA A 493 -1.61 -12.41 12.60
N VAL A 494 -2.56 -12.31 11.68
CA VAL A 494 -3.76 -11.49 11.82
C VAL A 494 -4.81 -12.31 12.59
N LYS A 495 -4.70 -12.30 13.92
CA LYS A 495 -5.83 -12.57 14.81
C LYS A 495 -6.81 -11.41 14.67
N ILE A 496 -7.94 -11.66 14.05
CA ILE A 496 -9.10 -10.76 14.16
C ILE A 496 -10.21 -11.68 14.68
N ASP A 497 -10.44 -11.58 15.99
CA ASP A 497 -11.58 -12.19 16.69
C ASP A 497 -12.92 -11.68 16.12
#